data_AF-A0A4P9XQW9-F1
#
_entry.id   AF-A0A4P9XQW9-F1
#
_cell.length_a   1.000
_cell.length_b   1.000
_cell.length_c   1.000
_cell.angle_alpha   90.00
_cell.angle_beta   90.00
_cell.angle_gamma   90.00
#
_symmetry.space_group_name_H-M   'P 1'
#
loop_
_entity.id
_entity.type
_entity.pdbx_description
1 polymer ?
#
loop_
_entity_poly.entity_id
_entity_poly.type
_entity_poly.pdbx_seq_one_letter_code
_entity_poly.pdbx_strand_id
1 'polypeptide(L)'
;MRSVFIAGLLALTTAASVSAHGYLSSPACRGCNKATYQVDDLKSPNGRGICRGEPAGPITQVAAGATVNLGFTITAPHVGPCAVSLLNLDLSGEQQLDTRMDCAAPGKVRDWAITIPASASGRRVLRWTWEGCHVQPCEKYEQCVDLDVSGGGGGAPGPATQPDDKEVPEKKVYAASASPAVPTSAPVPAPVPETPAPAQPVPYAAPSAPSSSAGACQPGEFTCQGDRLGQCSYGSWVWTGCPPTTKCINKAPIFYCGTQ
;
A
#
# COMPACT_ATOMS: atom_id res chain seq x y z
N MET A 1 59.91 -1.84 -20.10
CA MET A 1 59.22 -0.71 -19.44
C MET A 1 57.78 -1.11 -19.21
N ARG A 2 57.16 -0.55 -18.17
CA ARG A 2 56.14 -1.15 -17.30
C ARG A 2 54.75 -1.27 -17.97
N SER A 3 54.21 -2.48 -18.01
CA SER A 3 52.80 -2.74 -18.31
C SER A 3 51.98 -2.59 -17.03
N VAL A 4 51.15 -1.54 -16.96
CA VAL A 4 50.22 -1.31 -15.86
C VAL A 4 48.90 -1.97 -16.22
N PHE A 5 48.60 -3.11 -15.60
CA PHE A 5 47.27 -3.73 -15.64
C PHE A 5 46.35 -2.98 -14.66
N ILE A 6 45.44 -2.18 -15.18
CA ILE A 6 44.35 -1.57 -14.40
C ILE A 6 43.22 -2.60 -14.33
N ALA A 7 43.13 -3.31 -13.20
CA ALA A 7 41.97 -4.12 -12.86
C ALA A 7 40.82 -3.18 -12.44
N GLY A 8 39.91 -2.90 -13.37
CA GLY A 8 38.70 -2.13 -13.11
C GLY A 8 37.72 -2.94 -12.26
N LEU A 9 37.59 -2.58 -10.99
CA LEU A 9 36.61 -3.14 -10.06
C LEU A 9 35.22 -2.61 -10.46
N LEU A 10 34.47 -3.38 -11.25
CA LEU A 10 33.09 -3.07 -11.60
C LEU A 10 32.21 -3.37 -10.38
N ALA A 11 31.99 -2.37 -9.52
CA ALA A 11 31.06 -2.49 -8.41
C ALA A 11 29.63 -2.57 -8.96
N LEU A 12 29.10 -3.79 -9.08
CA LEU A 12 27.67 -4.02 -9.32
C LEU A 12 26.89 -3.55 -8.09
N THR A 13 26.42 -2.31 -8.13
CA THR A 13 25.39 -1.85 -7.21
C THR A 13 24.08 -2.50 -7.61
N THR A 14 23.73 -3.61 -6.96
CA THR A 14 22.36 -4.14 -7.00
C THR A 14 21.46 -3.11 -6.33
N ALA A 15 20.79 -2.28 -7.12
CA ALA A 15 19.70 -1.47 -6.60
C ALA A 15 18.67 -2.43 -5.99
N ALA A 16 18.53 -2.40 -4.67
CA ALA A 16 17.46 -3.13 -4.01
C ALA A 16 16.15 -2.49 -4.47
N SER A 17 15.45 -3.17 -5.38
CA SER A 17 14.11 -2.77 -5.78
C SER A 17 13.22 -2.87 -4.54
N VAL A 18 12.94 -1.73 -3.93
CA VAL A 18 11.88 -1.62 -2.94
C VAL A 18 10.56 -1.71 -3.72
N SER A 19 10.03 -2.92 -3.86
CA SER A 19 8.68 -3.12 -4.39
C SER A 19 7.70 -2.25 -3.58
N ALA A 20 6.66 -1.66 -4.17
CA ALA A 20 5.55 -1.24 -3.32
C ALA A 20 4.98 -2.47 -2.65
N HIS A 21 4.49 -2.27 -1.44
CA HIS A 21 3.98 -3.34 -0.62
C HIS A 21 2.70 -2.85 0.02
N GLY A 22 1.57 -3.40 -0.41
CA GLY A 22 0.31 -3.11 0.22
C GLY A 22 -0.83 -3.99 -0.27
N TYR A 23 -1.84 -4.15 0.57
CA TYR A 23 -3.06 -4.87 0.21
C TYR A 23 -4.28 -4.29 0.94
N LEU A 24 -5.46 -4.56 0.37
CA LEU A 24 -6.74 -4.30 1.02
C LEU A 24 -6.93 -5.29 2.17
N SER A 25 -7.01 -4.81 3.41
CA SER A 25 -7.13 -5.63 4.62
C SER A 25 -8.53 -5.68 5.19
N SER A 26 -9.42 -4.74 4.81
CA SER A 26 -10.83 -4.74 5.20
C SER A 26 -11.72 -4.27 4.05
N PRO A 27 -12.87 -4.90 3.79
CA PRO A 27 -13.28 -6.19 4.35
C PRO A 27 -12.30 -7.31 4.00
N ALA A 28 -12.49 -8.50 4.58
CA ALA A 28 -11.60 -9.64 4.35
C ALA A 28 -11.52 -9.97 2.86
N CYS A 29 -10.33 -9.82 2.29
CA CYS A 29 -10.09 -10.01 0.88
C CYS A 29 -9.84 -11.49 0.50
N ARG A 30 -9.97 -11.83 -0.77
CA ARG A 30 -9.47 -13.09 -1.32
C ARG A 30 -7.98 -13.23 -1.02
N GLY A 31 -7.57 -14.37 -0.48
CA GLY A 31 -6.18 -14.61 -0.09
C GLY A 31 -5.71 -13.89 1.18
N CYS A 32 -6.51 -13.03 1.83
CA CYS A 32 -6.09 -12.29 3.03
C CYS A 32 -5.61 -13.18 4.19
N ASN A 33 -5.99 -14.47 4.21
CA ASN A 33 -5.45 -15.46 5.15
C ASN A 33 -3.92 -15.64 5.02
N LYS A 34 -3.33 -15.35 3.85
CA LYS A 34 -1.89 -15.34 3.62
C LYS A 34 -1.14 -14.28 4.42
N ALA A 35 -1.81 -13.28 4.98
CA ALA A 35 -1.16 -12.22 5.75
C ALA A 35 -0.30 -12.75 6.92
N THR A 36 -0.59 -13.95 7.45
CA THR A 36 0.14 -14.55 8.56
C THR A 36 1.28 -15.49 8.15
N TYR A 37 1.34 -15.95 6.90
CA TYR A 37 2.33 -16.96 6.47
C TYR A 37 3.00 -16.68 5.11
N GLN A 38 2.42 -15.83 4.28
CA GLN A 38 2.87 -15.45 2.93
C GLN A 38 2.43 -14.00 2.63
N VAL A 39 2.79 -13.04 3.49
CA VAL A 39 2.33 -11.65 3.34
C VAL A 39 2.85 -10.98 2.07
N ASP A 40 4.03 -11.38 1.58
CA ASP A 40 4.63 -10.82 0.37
C ASP A 40 3.81 -11.16 -0.89
N ASP A 41 3.10 -12.28 -0.86
CA ASP A 41 2.17 -12.73 -1.88
C ASP A 41 0.95 -11.81 -2.03
N LEU A 42 0.59 -11.10 -0.95
CA LEU A 42 -0.47 -10.07 -0.95
C LEU A 42 0.09 -8.70 -1.31
N LYS A 43 1.29 -8.39 -0.84
CA LYS A 43 1.92 -7.08 -0.96
C LYS A 43 2.54 -6.82 -2.32
N SER A 44 2.97 -7.85 -3.04
CA SER A 44 3.68 -7.73 -4.32
C SER A 44 2.79 -7.18 -5.45
N PRO A 45 3.37 -6.63 -6.52
CA PRO A 45 2.62 -6.30 -7.73
C PRO A 45 1.84 -7.51 -8.27
N ASN A 46 0.65 -7.26 -8.79
CA ASN A 46 -0.20 -8.24 -9.42
C ASN A 46 0.29 -8.57 -10.85
N GLY A 47 0.83 -9.78 -11.02
CA GLY A 47 1.10 -10.38 -12.34
C GLY A 47 0.22 -11.60 -12.65
N ARG A 48 -0.80 -11.89 -11.83
CA ARG A 48 -1.55 -13.16 -11.85
C ARG A 48 -2.99 -13.03 -12.37
N GLY A 49 -3.34 -11.90 -12.99
CA GLY A 49 -4.67 -11.63 -13.53
C GLY A 49 -5.64 -11.03 -12.50
N ILE A 50 -6.95 -11.07 -12.79
CA ILE A 50 -7.97 -10.49 -11.91
C ILE A 50 -7.97 -11.19 -10.56
N CYS A 51 -8.13 -10.43 -9.49
CA CYS A 51 -8.06 -10.86 -8.09
C CYS A 51 -6.74 -11.58 -7.74
N ARG A 52 -5.65 -11.27 -8.44
CA ARG A 52 -4.34 -11.94 -8.31
C ARG A 52 -4.41 -13.46 -8.52
N GLY A 53 -5.43 -13.95 -9.22
CA GLY A 53 -5.70 -15.39 -9.38
C GLY A 53 -6.08 -16.10 -8.07
N GLU A 54 -6.39 -15.36 -7.00
CA GLU A 54 -6.80 -15.96 -5.73
C GLU A 54 -8.21 -16.57 -5.86
N PRO A 55 -8.45 -17.75 -5.27
CA PRO A 55 -9.77 -18.35 -5.25
C PRO A 55 -10.76 -17.47 -4.45
N ALA A 56 -12.05 -17.73 -4.61
CA ALA A 56 -13.10 -17.07 -3.82
C ALA A 56 -12.80 -17.21 -2.31
N GLY A 57 -12.95 -16.10 -1.60
CA GLY A 57 -12.61 -15.96 -0.19
C GLY A 57 -13.84 -15.88 0.72
N PRO A 58 -13.65 -15.40 1.96
CA PRO A 58 -14.75 -15.11 2.87
C PRO A 58 -15.75 -14.11 2.28
N ILE A 59 -17.03 -14.33 2.53
CA ILE A 59 -18.12 -13.49 2.03
C ILE A 59 -18.43 -12.40 3.06
N THR A 60 -18.41 -11.15 2.61
CA THR A 60 -18.88 -10.01 3.41
C THR A 60 -20.33 -9.69 3.06
N GLN A 61 -21.19 -9.69 4.07
CA GLN A 61 -22.60 -9.34 3.93
C GLN A 61 -22.77 -7.82 3.91
N VAL A 62 -23.42 -7.28 2.88
CA VAL A 62 -23.67 -5.83 2.73
C VAL A 62 -25.10 -5.59 2.25
N ALA A 63 -25.67 -4.44 2.62
CA ALA A 63 -26.95 -4.02 2.05
C ALA A 63 -26.71 -3.16 0.80
N ALA A 64 -27.60 -3.24 -0.19
CA ALA A 64 -27.63 -2.33 -1.32
C ALA A 64 -27.82 -0.88 -0.82
N GLY A 65 -27.08 0.06 -1.39
CA GLY A 65 -27.05 1.45 -0.90
C GLY A 65 -26.19 1.68 0.35
N ALA A 66 -25.66 0.63 0.98
CA ALA A 66 -24.84 0.77 2.17
C ALA A 66 -23.44 1.29 1.85
N THR A 67 -22.84 1.96 2.84
CA THR A 67 -21.43 2.35 2.81
C THR A 67 -20.56 1.21 3.31
N VAL A 68 -19.49 0.89 2.56
CA VAL A 68 -18.45 -0.07 2.94
C VAL A 68 -17.16 0.70 3.16
N ASN A 69 -16.52 0.50 4.33
CA ASN A 69 -15.22 1.09 4.64
C ASN A 69 -14.10 0.14 4.24
N LEU A 70 -13.25 0.58 3.33
CA LEU A 70 -12.07 -0.13 2.88
C LEU A 70 -10.88 0.22 3.76
N GLY A 71 -10.29 -0.80 4.38
CA GLY A 71 -9.06 -0.69 5.16
C GLY A 71 -7.87 -1.22 4.38
N PHE A 72 -6.71 -0.59 4.54
CA PHE A 72 -5.50 -0.95 3.81
C PHE A 72 -4.34 -1.24 4.76
N THR A 73 -3.52 -2.23 4.41
CA THR A 73 -2.23 -2.46 5.05
C THR A 73 -1.14 -2.14 4.03
N ILE A 74 -0.62 -0.91 4.09
CA ILE A 74 0.43 -0.40 3.19
C ILE A 74 1.75 -0.33 3.97
N THR A 75 2.76 -1.09 3.54
CA THR A 75 4.09 -1.07 4.16
C THR A 75 5.12 -0.29 3.35
N ALA A 76 4.90 -0.10 2.06
CA ALA A 76 5.68 0.81 1.23
C ALA A 76 4.70 1.70 0.43
N PRO A 77 4.61 3.01 0.76
CA PRO A 77 3.65 3.91 0.14
C PRO A 77 4.12 4.40 -1.24
N HIS A 78 3.25 4.34 -2.23
CA HIS A 78 3.52 4.77 -3.62
C HIS A 78 2.46 5.79 -4.06
N VAL A 79 2.87 6.81 -4.82
CA VAL A 79 1.94 7.73 -5.48
C VAL A 79 1.37 7.10 -6.75
N GLY A 80 0.14 7.47 -7.08
CA GLY A 80 -0.55 6.99 -8.28
C GLY A 80 -2.03 6.69 -8.07
N PRO A 81 -2.75 6.37 -9.17
CA PRO A 81 -4.20 6.24 -9.15
C PRO A 81 -4.65 4.96 -8.45
N CYS A 82 -5.82 5.04 -7.83
CA CYS A 82 -6.55 3.92 -7.27
C CYS A 82 -8.00 3.94 -7.74
N ALA A 83 -8.58 2.77 -7.97
CA ALA A 83 -9.97 2.63 -8.33
C ALA A 83 -10.63 1.51 -7.53
N VAL A 84 -11.92 1.67 -7.29
CA VAL A 84 -12.76 0.64 -6.69
C VAL A 84 -13.91 0.36 -7.64
N SER A 85 -14.12 -0.90 -7.98
CA SER A 85 -15.16 -1.37 -8.89
C SER A 85 -15.96 -2.50 -8.27
N LEU A 86 -17.19 -2.69 -8.73
CA LEU A 86 -18.04 -3.83 -8.44
C LEU A 86 -18.15 -4.70 -9.69
N LEU A 87 -17.95 -6.00 -9.55
CA LEU A 87 -18.02 -6.97 -10.63
C LEU A 87 -19.07 -8.03 -10.31
N ASN A 88 -19.52 -8.71 -11.35
CA ASN A 88 -20.28 -9.95 -11.24
C ASN A 88 -19.41 -11.07 -10.64
N LEU A 89 -20.05 -12.15 -10.18
CA LEU A 89 -19.35 -13.29 -9.56
C LEU A 89 -18.36 -13.98 -10.53
N ASP A 90 -18.65 -13.96 -11.82
CA ASP A 90 -17.80 -14.45 -12.91
C ASP A 90 -16.68 -13.47 -13.30
N LEU A 91 -16.49 -12.40 -12.52
CA LEU A 91 -15.50 -11.33 -12.75
C LEU A 91 -15.75 -10.51 -14.03
N SER A 92 -16.96 -10.57 -14.58
CA SER A 92 -17.41 -9.71 -15.69
C SER A 92 -18.14 -8.45 -15.19
N GLY A 93 -18.54 -7.58 -16.13
CA GLY A 93 -19.50 -6.51 -15.85
C GLY A 93 -18.98 -5.46 -14.87
N GLU A 94 -17.74 -5.00 -15.06
CA GLU A 94 -17.11 -4.03 -14.17
C GLU A 94 -17.88 -2.70 -14.12
N GLN A 95 -18.34 -2.35 -12.92
CA GLN A 95 -18.95 -1.08 -12.59
C GLN A 95 -18.04 -0.31 -11.64
N GLN A 96 -17.36 0.74 -12.13
CA GLN A 96 -16.54 1.60 -11.28
C GLN A 96 -17.41 2.34 -10.25
N LEU A 97 -17.06 2.23 -8.97
CA LEU A 97 -17.75 2.86 -7.86
C LEU A 97 -17.11 4.18 -7.44
N ASP A 98 -15.77 4.22 -7.36
CA ASP A 98 -15.02 5.40 -6.95
C ASP A 98 -13.57 5.36 -7.46
N THR A 99 -12.92 6.53 -7.52
CA THR A 99 -11.50 6.68 -7.87
C THR A 99 -10.84 7.71 -6.97
N ARG A 100 -9.56 7.48 -6.65
CA ARG A 100 -8.74 8.44 -5.90
C ARG A 100 -7.33 8.48 -6.45
N MET A 101 -6.76 9.68 -6.47
CA MET A 101 -5.31 9.82 -6.63
C MET A 101 -4.61 9.65 -5.29
N ASP A 102 -3.47 8.96 -5.31
CA ASP A 102 -2.56 8.84 -4.17
C ASP A 102 -3.17 8.17 -2.93
N CYS A 103 -4.07 7.19 -3.12
CA CYS A 103 -4.76 6.55 -1.99
C CYS A 103 -3.82 5.82 -1.03
N ALA A 104 -2.64 5.43 -1.52
CA ALA A 104 -1.61 4.72 -0.76
C ALA A 104 -0.27 5.50 -0.70
N ALA A 105 -0.31 6.82 -0.90
CA ALA A 105 0.88 7.67 -0.79
C ALA A 105 1.25 7.97 0.68
N PRO A 106 2.50 8.42 0.94
CA PRO A 106 2.95 8.73 2.29
C PRO A 106 2.01 9.75 2.99
N GLY A 107 1.54 9.42 4.18
CA GLY A 107 0.64 10.28 4.96
C GLY A 107 -0.80 10.39 4.43
N LYS A 108 -1.14 9.70 3.34
CA LYS A 108 -2.50 9.70 2.75
C LYS A 108 -3.25 8.39 2.90
N VAL A 109 -2.59 7.32 3.37
CA VAL A 109 -3.22 6.02 3.65
C VAL A 109 -4.27 6.22 4.75
N ARG A 110 -5.53 6.04 4.40
CA ARG A 110 -6.68 6.12 5.31
C ARG A 110 -7.81 5.24 4.80
N ASP A 111 -8.73 4.95 5.70
CA ASP A 111 -9.93 4.21 5.33
C ASP A 111 -10.69 4.93 4.19
N TRP A 112 -11.22 4.13 3.28
CA TRP A 112 -11.93 4.62 2.11
C TRP A 112 -13.38 4.12 2.14
N ALA A 113 -14.30 5.01 2.48
CA ALA A 113 -15.72 4.77 2.39
C ALA A 113 -16.20 4.80 0.93
N ILE A 114 -16.81 3.72 0.46
CA ILE A 114 -17.50 3.61 -0.84
C ILE A 114 -18.97 3.30 -0.60
N THR A 115 -19.85 3.60 -1.55
CA THR A 115 -21.27 3.24 -1.48
C THR A 115 -21.59 2.13 -2.48
N ILE A 116 -22.18 1.04 -2.01
CA ILE A 116 -22.68 -0.03 -2.88
C ILE A 116 -23.93 0.48 -3.60
N PRO A 117 -24.04 0.34 -4.93
CA PRO A 117 -25.22 0.80 -5.66
C PRO A 117 -26.51 0.21 -5.09
N ALA A 118 -27.57 1.02 -4.96
CA ALA A 118 -28.88 0.53 -4.49
C ALA A 118 -29.50 -0.52 -5.43
N SER A 119 -29.06 -0.57 -6.69
CA SER A 119 -29.46 -1.57 -7.68
C SER A 119 -28.66 -2.88 -7.62
N ALA A 120 -27.59 -2.94 -6.82
CA ALA A 120 -26.78 -4.15 -6.70
C ALA A 120 -27.52 -5.20 -5.84
N SER A 121 -27.42 -6.47 -6.23
CA SER A 121 -28.04 -7.58 -5.51
C SER A 121 -27.30 -8.91 -5.72
N GLY A 122 -27.37 -9.79 -4.73
CA GLY A 122 -26.76 -11.11 -4.76
C GLY A 122 -25.23 -11.09 -4.69
N ARG A 123 -24.61 -12.17 -5.18
CA ARG A 123 -23.16 -12.35 -5.13
C ARG A 123 -22.43 -11.41 -6.08
N ARG A 124 -21.47 -10.66 -5.55
CA ARG A 124 -20.64 -9.69 -6.28
C ARG A 124 -19.20 -9.76 -5.82
N VAL A 125 -18.29 -9.17 -6.60
CA VAL A 125 -16.89 -9.03 -6.24
C VAL A 125 -16.54 -7.55 -6.24
N LEU A 126 -16.13 -7.05 -5.08
CA LEU A 126 -15.55 -5.72 -4.98
C LEU A 126 -14.06 -5.82 -5.33
N ARG A 127 -13.61 -5.03 -6.30
CA ARG A 127 -12.22 -5.00 -6.76
C ARG A 127 -11.62 -3.64 -6.44
N TRP A 128 -10.53 -3.65 -5.70
CA TRP A 128 -9.67 -2.49 -5.52
C TRP A 128 -8.43 -2.64 -6.40
N THR A 129 -8.07 -1.59 -7.12
CA THR A 129 -6.83 -1.49 -7.89
C THR A 129 -6.04 -0.27 -7.47
N TRP A 130 -4.72 -0.36 -7.59
CA TRP A 130 -3.78 0.73 -7.34
C TRP A 130 -2.58 0.61 -8.28
N GLU A 131 -2.20 1.68 -8.95
CA GLU A 131 -0.99 1.73 -9.78
C GLU A 131 0.05 2.64 -9.11
N GLY A 132 1.14 2.05 -8.60
CA GLY A 132 2.27 2.77 -8.01
C GLY A 132 3.20 3.30 -9.10
N CYS A 133 2.93 4.53 -9.58
CA CYS A 133 3.58 5.09 -10.77
C CYS A 133 4.81 5.97 -10.51
N HIS A 134 5.31 6.00 -9.27
CA HIS A 134 6.54 6.72 -8.96
C HIS A 134 7.81 5.97 -9.38
N VAL A 135 7.67 4.69 -9.74
CA VAL A 135 8.68 3.84 -10.36
C VAL A 135 8.26 3.51 -11.78
N GLN A 136 9.21 3.10 -12.63
CA GLN A 136 8.96 2.72 -14.02
C GLN A 136 9.45 1.28 -14.28
N PRO A 137 8.59 0.40 -14.84
CA PRO A 137 7.17 0.62 -15.16
C PRO A 137 6.31 0.79 -13.89
N CYS A 138 5.10 1.37 -14.03
CA CYS A 138 4.17 1.44 -12.90
C CYS A 138 3.88 0.04 -12.35
N GLU A 139 3.94 -0.10 -11.03
CA GLU A 139 3.60 -1.35 -10.36
C GLU A 139 2.08 -1.42 -10.16
N LYS A 140 1.45 -2.53 -10.57
CA LYS A 140 0.00 -2.71 -10.44
C LYS A 140 -0.32 -3.55 -9.23
N TYR A 141 -1.26 -3.11 -8.41
CA TYR A 141 -1.76 -3.81 -7.24
C TYR A 141 -3.25 -4.00 -7.41
N GLU A 142 -3.73 -5.14 -6.91
CA GLU A 142 -5.14 -5.46 -6.98
C GLU A 142 -5.51 -6.39 -5.85
N GLN A 143 -6.70 -6.21 -5.28
CA GLN A 143 -7.28 -7.16 -4.36
C GLN A 143 -8.80 -7.20 -4.54
N CYS A 144 -9.40 -8.36 -4.31
CA CYS A 144 -10.84 -8.57 -4.42
C CYS A 144 -11.46 -8.96 -3.08
N VAL A 145 -12.72 -8.59 -2.86
CA VAL A 145 -13.55 -9.00 -1.73
C VAL A 145 -14.82 -9.62 -2.29
N ASP A 146 -15.19 -10.80 -1.79
CA ASP A 146 -16.47 -11.41 -2.13
C ASP A 146 -17.58 -10.80 -1.28
N LEU A 147 -18.60 -10.27 -1.94
CA LEU A 147 -19.77 -9.65 -1.32
C LEU A 147 -21.02 -10.49 -1.55
N ASP A 148 -21.93 -10.40 -0.61
CA ASP A 148 -23.33 -10.80 -0.77
C ASP A 148 -24.22 -9.59 -0.46
N VAL A 149 -24.84 -9.04 -1.52
CA VAL A 149 -25.56 -7.78 -1.47
C VAL A 149 -27.06 -8.03 -1.30
N SER A 150 -27.59 -7.71 -0.13
CA SER A 150 -29.01 -7.84 0.21
C SER A 150 -29.80 -6.56 -0.12
N GLY A 151 -31.12 -6.68 -0.33
CA GLY A 151 -32.02 -5.51 -0.40
C GLY A 151 -32.08 -4.75 -1.73
N GLY A 152 -31.31 -5.14 -2.76
CA GLY A 152 -31.44 -4.60 -4.11
C GLY A 152 -32.75 -5.03 -4.75
N GLY A 153 -33.74 -4.13 -4.77
CA GLY A 153 -35.07 -4.41 -5.30
C GLY A 153 -35.06 -4.71 -6.79
N GLY A 154 -35.66 -5.85 -7.20
CA GLY A 154 -36.25 -5.98 -8.53
C GLY A 154 -36.01 -7.27 -9.32
N GLY A 155 -35.22 -8.22 -8.83
CA GLY A 155 -35.03 -9.50 -9.53
C GLY A 155 -35.45 -10.67 -8.66
N ALA A 156 -36.46 -11.43 -9.08
CA ALA A 156 -36.82 -12.70 -8.46
C ALA A 156 -35.55 -13.57 -8.29
N PRO A 157 -35.36 -14.26 -7.15
CA PRO A 157 -34.19 -15.10 -6.93
C PRO A 157 -34.13 -16.14 -8.05
N GLY A 158 -33.14 -16.00 -8.94
CA GLY A 158 -32.77 -17.08 -9.83
C GLY A 158 -32.40 -18.29 -8.97
N PRO A 159 -32.73 -19.52 -9.40
CA PRO A 159 -32.38 -20.71 -8.66
C PRO A 159 -30.89 -20.66 -8.34
N ALA A 160 -30.56 -20.75 -7.05
CA ALA A 160 -29.19 -20.85 -6.60
C ALA A 160 -28.63 -22.15 -7.18
N THR A 161 -27.90 -22.04 -8.30
CA THR A 161 -27.01 -23.11 -8.74
C THR A 161 -25.92 -23.16 -7.69
N GLN A 162 -26.16 -23.99 -6.67
CA GLN A 162 -25.15 -24.43 -5.73
C GLN A 162 -24.02 -24.99 -6.61
N PRO A 163 -22.80 -24.41 -6.58
CA PRO A 163 -21.69 -25.00 -7.29
C PRO A 163 -21.57 -26.43 -6.79
N ASP A 164 -21.60 -27.39 -7.71
CA ASP A 164 -21.43 -28.82 -7.45
C ASP A 164 -20.34 -28.99 -6.39
N ASP A 165 -20.77 -29.36 -5.19
CA ASP A 165 -19.93 -29.77 -4.09
C ASP A 165 -19.18 -31.02 -4.56
N LYS A 166 -18.04 -30.83 -5.22
CA LYS A 166 -16.97 -31.82 -5.15
C LYS A 166 -16.62 -31.93 -3.68
N GLU A 167 -17.20 -32.95 -3.07
CA GLU A 167 -16.97 -33.46 -1.72
C GLU A 167 -15.56 -33.12 -1.24
N VAL A 168 -15.47 -31.98 -0.55
CA VAL A 168 -14.28 -31.62 0.21
C VAL A 168 -14.30 -32.54 1.42
N PRO A 169 -13.23 -33.29 1.70
CA PRO A 169 -13.20 -34.22 2.83
C PRO A 169 -13.60 -33.50 4.11
N GLU A 170 -14.51 -34.16 4.83
CA GLU A 170 -15.12 -33.76 6.10
C GLU A 170 -14.17 -32.92 6.95
N LYS A 171 -14.53 -31.65 7.09
CA LYS A 171 -13.82 -30.66 7.90
C LYS A 171 -13.73 -31.19 9.33
N LYS A 172 -12.54 -31.64 9.75
CA LYS A 172 -12.22 -31.84 11.17
C LYS A 172 -12.67 -30.60 11.92
N VAL A 173 -13.61 -30.78 12.84
CA VAL A 173 -14.04 -29.76 13.79
C VAL A 173 -12.83 -29.47 14.68
N TYR A 174 -12.06 -28.44 14.32
CA TYR A 174 -11.07 -27.89 15.23
C TYR A 174 -11.86 -27.17 16.32
N ALA A 175 -11.79 -27.74 17.53
CA ALA A 175 -12.32 -27.13 18.74
C ALA A 175 -11.90 -25.66 18.82
N ALA A 176 -12.80 -24.82 19.33
CA ALA A 176 -12.55 -23.42 19.59
C ALA A 176 -11.18 -23.26 20.27
N SER A 177 -10.25 -22.65 19.54
CA SER A 177 -8.95 -22.29 20.08
C SER A 177 -9.20 -21.29 21.19
N ALA A 178 -8.96 -21.70 22.43
CA ALA A 178 -8.95 -20.80 23.57
C ALA A 178 -8.08 -19.58 23.25
N SER A 179 -8.54 -18.39 23.61
CA SER A 179 -7.71 -17.18 23.63
C SER A 179 -6.37 -17.53 24.29
N PRO A 180 -5.23 -17.20 23.66
CA PRO A 180 -3.94 -17.30 24.32
C PRO A 180 -4.02 -16.53 25.63
N ALA A 181 -3.68 -17.20 26.74
CA ALA A 181 -3.44 -16.51 28.00
C ALA A 181 -2.44 -15.39 27.73
N VAL A 182 -2.79 -14.19 28.20
CA VAL A 182 -1.89 -13.03 28.20
C VAL A 182 -0.57 -13.49 28.83
N PRO A 183 0.57 -13.44 28.11
CA PRO A 183 1.83 -13.83 28.69
C PRO A 183 2.13 -12.91 29.88
N THR A 184 2.27 -13.53 31.05
CA THR A 184 2.86 -12.94 32.24
C THR A 184 4.13 -12.18 31.84
N SER A 185 4.23 -10.95 32.31
CA SER A 185 5.33 -10.02 32.09
C SER A 185 6.69 -10.72 32.14
N ALA A 186 7.43 -10.63 31.03
CA ALA A 186 8.82 -11.03 30.98
C ALA A 186 9.62 -10.29 32.07
N PRO A 187 10.61 -10.95 32.70
CA PRO A 187 11.47 -10.30 33.68
C PRO A 187 12.17 -9.10 33.05
N VAL A 188 12.14 -7.98 33.78
CA VAL A 188 12.83 -6.74 33.43
C VAL A 188 14.31 -7.06 33.18
N PRO A 189 14.86 -6.75 31.99
CA PRO A 189 16.27 -6.94 31.71
C PRO A 189 17.13 -6.17 32.72
N ALA A 190 18.21 -6.79 33.18
CA ALA A 190 19.23 -6.10 33.96
C ALA A 190 19.74 -4.87 33.19
N PRO A 191 20.11 -3.78 33.88
CA PRO A 191 20.62 -2.57 33.24
C PRO A 191 21.83 -2.91 32.37
N VAL A 192 21.69 -2.65 31.08
CA VAL A 192 22.78 -2.77 30.10
C VAL A 192 23.82 -1.70 30.45
N PRO A 193 25.12 -2.06 30.53
CA PRO A 193 26.19 -1.07 30.72
C PRO A 193 26.11 0.01 29.64
N GLU A 194 26.16 1.28 30.07
CA GLU A 194 26.14 2.42 29.17
C GLU A 194 27.25 2.28 28.13
N THR A 195 26.84 2.14 26.86
CA THR A 195 27.75 2.23 25.73
C THR A 195 28.26 3.66 25.66
N PRO A 196 29.58 3.89 25.57
CA PRO A 196 30.14 5.24 25.44
C PRO A 196 29.47 6.00 24.30
N ALA A 197 29.10 7.25 24.58
CA ALA A 197 28.48 8.14 23.60
C ALA A 197 29.32 8.16 22.31
N PRO A 198 28.69 7.97 21.13
CA PRO A 198 29.38 8.11 19.86
C PRO A 198 30.06 9.48 19.78
N ALA A 199 31.34 9.48 19.40
CA ALA A 199 32.07 10.72 19.14
C ALA A 199 31.26 11.59 18.16
N GLN A 200 31.11 12.87 18.49
CA GLN A 200 30.34 13.81 17.67
C GLN A 200 30.88 13.80 16.22
N PRO A 201 30.01 13.67 15.20
CA PRO A 201 30.44 13.74 13.83
C PRO A 201 31.04 15.11 13.55
N VAL A 202 32.24 15.10 12.97
CA VAL A 202 32.92 16.30 12.46
C VAL A 202 31.97 17.07 11.51
N PRO A 203 31.90 18.40 11.60
CA PRO A 203 31.07 19.20 10.71
C PRO A 203 31.49 18.98 9.26
N TYR A 204 30.64 18.33 8.48
CA TYR A 204 30.77 18.34 7.02
C TYR A 204 30.50 19.77 6.54
N ALA A 205 31.42 20.31 5.75
CA ALA A 205 31.23 21.60 5.09
C ALA A 205 29.93 21.56 4.29
N ALA A 206 29.05 22.52 4.56
CA ALA A 206 27.76 22.64 3.90
C ALA A 206 27.98 22.74 2.38
N PRO A 207 27.38 21.84 1.57
CA PRO A 207 27.35 21.99 0.13
C PRO A 207 26.74 23.35 -0.22
N SER A 208 27.42 24.12 -1.06
CA SER A 208 26.93 25.41 -1.53
C SER A 208 25.54 25.23 -2.16
N ALA A 209 24.56 25.97 -1.65
CA ALA A 209 23.19 25.90 -2.13
C ALA A 209 23.15 26.18 -3.64
N PRO A 210 22.57 25.29 -4.47
CA PRO A 210 22.39 25.57 -5.89
C PRO A 210 21.47 26.79 -6.04
N SER A 211 21.96 27.78 -6.77
CA SER A 211 21.25 29.02 -7.06
C SER A 211 20.01 28.71 -7.91
N SER A 212 18.83 29.00 -7.35
CA SER A 212 17.54 28.73 -7.97
C SER A 212 17.24 29.72 -9.10
N SER A 213 17.60 29.39 -10.34
CA SER A 213 16.83 29.85 -11.49
C SER A 213 15.50 29.08 -11.53
N ALA A 214 14.39 29.77 -11.77
CA ALA A 214 13.04 29.20 -11.91
C ALA A 214 12.93 28.29 -13.16
N GLY A 215 13.64 27.16 -13.14
CA GLY A 215 13.70 26.16 -14.19
C GLY A 215 12.96 24.89 -13.80
N ALA A 216 12.56 24.14 -14.83
CA ALA A 216 12.01 22.80 -14.70
C ALA A 216 12.84 21.92 -13.76
N CYS A 217 12.17 21.08 -12.98
CA CYS A 217 12.80 20.13 -12.04
C CYS A 217 12.72 18.70 -12.57
N GLN A 218 13.51 17.76 -12.02
CA GLN A 218 13.38 16.33 -12.37
C GLN A 218 12.37 15.63 -11.46
N PRO A 219 11.43 14.82 -11.99
CA PRO A 219 10.46 14.09 -11.18
C PRO A 219 11.13 13.33 -10.02
N GLY A 220 10.65 13.55 -8.80
CA GLY A 220 11.20 12.95 -7.59
C GLY A 220 12.28 13.76 -6.86
N GLU A 221 12.76 14.88 -7.43
CA GLU A 221 13.62 15.81 -6.70
C GLU A 221 12.86 16.48 -5.55
N PHE A 222 13.61 16.81 -4.49
CA PHE A 222 13.13 17.58 -3.35
C PHE A 222 13.98 18.85 -3.18
N THR A 223 13.35 19.91 -2.69
CA THR A 223 14.04 21.17 -2.38
C THR A 223 13.38 21.90 -1.22
N CYS A 224 14.09 22.88 -0.66
CA CYS A 224 13.57 23.75 0.40
C CYS A 224 13.48 25.19 -0.09
N GLN A 225 12.40 25.89 0.29
CA GLN A 225 12.28 27.32 0.10
C GLN A 225 11.64 27.96 1.33
N GLY A 226 12.46 28.47 2.25
CA GLY A 226 11.97 29.06 3.50
C GLY A 226 11.26 28.03 4.38
N ASP A 227 9.95 28.19 4.54
CA ASP A 227 9.08 27.34 5.35
C ASP A 227 8.26 26.33 4.52
N ARG A 228 8.68 26.03 3.28
CA ARG A 228 8.02 25.02 2.44
C ARG A 228 9.00 23.99 1.88
N LEU A 229 8.52 22.74 1.82
CA LEU A 229 9.13 21.60 1.16
C LEU A 229 8.58 21.51 -0.27
N GLY A 230 9.46 21.50 -1.26
CA GLY A 230 9.11 21.30 -2.66
C GLY A 230 9.39 19.86 -3.07
N GLN A 231 8.42 19.21 -3.73
CA GLN A 231 8.61 17.95 -4.45
C GLN A 231 8.37 18.19 -5.93
N CYS A 232 9.29 17.74 -6.78
CA CYS A 232 9.10 17.85 -8.21
C CYS A 232 8.10 16.82 -8.73
N SER A 233 7.05 17.31 -9.40
CA SER A 233 6.03 16.51 -10.07
C SER A 233 5.87 16.98 -11.51
N TYR A 234 6.14 16.11 -12.48
CA TYR A 234 6.02 16.39 -13.92
C TYR A 234 6.72 17.69 -14.37
N GLY A 235 7.95 17.92 -13.91
CA GLY A 235 8.74 19.10 -14.29
C GLY A 235 8.38 20.38 -13.52
N SER A 236 7.41 20.33 -12.61
CA SER A 236 6.96 21.46 -11.81
C SER A 236 7.09 21.20 -10.31
N TRP A 237 7.45 22.24 -9.55
CA TRP A 237 7.53 22.14 -8.10
C TRP A 237 6.13 22.17 -7.47
N VAL A 238 5.80 21.12 -6.71
CA VAL A 238 4.65 21.08 -5.81
C VAL A 238 5.12 21.41 -4.40
N TRP A 239 4.60 22.48 -3.83
CA TRP A 239 5.04 22.99 -2.53
C TRP A 239 4.08 22.61 -1.41
N THR A 240 4.63 22.16 -0.29
CA THR A 240 3.91 21.90 0.96
C THR A 240 4.49 22.78 2.06
N GLY A 241 3.64 23.56 2.72
CA GLY A 241 4.05 24.37 3.87
C GLY A 241 4.43 23.50 5.07
N CYS A 242 5.51 23.86 5.73
CA CYS A 242 5.89 23.27 7.00
C CYS A 242 4.95 23.76 8.12
N PRO A 243 4.68 22.93 9.15
CA PRO A 243 3.91 23.36 10.32
C PRO A 243 4.47 24.64 10.97
N PRO A 244 3.65 25.44 11.68
CA PRO A 244 4.11 26.59 12.43
C PRO A 244 5.33 26.23 13.30
N THR A 245 6.29 27.16 13.42
CA THR A 245 7.56 27.01 14.16
C THR A 245 8.61 26.07 13.55
N THR A 246 8.30 25.39 12.44
CA THR A 246 9.28 24.56 11.71
C THR A 246 9.71 25.23 10.41
N LYS A 247 10.88 24.84 9.89
CA LYS A 247 11.42 25.27 8.59
C LYS A 247 11.78 24.05 7.78
N CYS A 248 11.81 24.20 6.45
CA CYS A 248 12.35 23.15 5.62
C CYS A 248 13.86 23.04 5.87
N ILE A 249 14.32 21.86 6.25
CA ILE A 249 15.71 21.53 6.51
C ILE A 249 16.20 20.66 5.36
N ASN A 250 17.27 21.10 4.71
CA ASN A 250 18.02 20.33 3.72
C ASN A 250 19.23 19.68 4.40
N LYS A 251 19.14 18.37 4.66
CA LYS A 251 20.26 17.51 5.06
C LYS A 251 20.42 16.43 4.00
N ALA A 252 20.84 16.85 2.79
CA ALA A 252 21.00 15.98 1.64
C ALA A 252 21.56 14.59 2.03
N PRO A 253 20.90 13.49 1.64
CA PRO A 253 19.78 13.44 0.67
C PRO A 253 18.38 13.67 1.27
N ILE A 254 18.27 14.01 2.55
CA ILE A 254 16.99 14.08 3.27
C ILE A 254 16.47 15.53 3.33
N PHE A 255 15.20 15.71 3.00
CA PHE A 255 14.48 16.98 3.12
C PHE A 255 13.27 16.78 4.02
N TYR A 256 13.13 17.60 5.06
CA TYR A 256 12.05 17.47 6.04
C TYR A 256 11.76 18.81 6.73
N CYS A 257 10.59 18.95 7.34
CA CYS A 257 10.26 20.09 8.19
C CYS A 257 10.75 19.83 9.61
N GLY A 258 11.56 20.72 10.17
CA GLY A 258 12.07 20.60 11.55
C GLY A 258 12.24 21.96 12.21
N THR A 259 12.37 21.96 13.53
CA THR A 259 12.79 23.13 14.31
C THR A 259 14.26 23.40 14.01
N GLN A 260 14.60 24.61 13.56
CA GLN A 260 15.99 25.05 13.49
C GLN A 260 16.48 25.49 14.86
#